data_AF-A0AAU2JKS4-F1
#
_entry.id   AF-A0AAU2JKS4-F1
#
_cell.length_a   1.000
_cell.length_b   1.000
_cell.length_c   1.000
_cell.angle_alpha   90.00
_cell.angle_beta   90.00
_cell.angle_gamma   90.00
#
_symmetry.space_group_name_H-M   'P 1'
#
loop_
_entity.id
_entity.type
_entity.pdbx_description
1 polymer ?
#
loop_
_entity_poly.entity_id
_entity_poly.type
_entity_poly.pdbx_seq_one_letter_code
_entity_poly.pdbx_strand_id
1 'polypeptide(L)'
;MDRCVVLVDAGYLLGAAASLLAGEPSRSRITVDHAALIQGLRERAEADTEQPLLRIYWFDGAPDRVPQPEHRRLRVMPRVTVRLGALTRSDGRWAQKGVDAAMHAELTELARNRACSDVVLVTGDGDLLPGLMSAKEHGVAVHLWAVQAADGDYNQSEDLVAEADERRVLDRAWITRAVRAKDLTGLCSPPPAPRPDIAAILSAPLPEAALAEAARNGSAAGEDEAEGVPVPAPATGGGKSVPTPKDLAGALRAPGQQAGPPAGQSQPPAGSALRWSSDKGWIDRAGPLGEPAETASLPTLAQLTSAEQRWADREEDITTVGGDPFEVGQVFARRWMERLPETVHLQKLATMYPRIPHRIDGELLRYAARFGLLAHKDDQIDEHDRYAIRAGFWREIDVRAAAEHVAAVPAAAPGAVSLGPATAVTPAAE
;
A
#
# COMPACT_ATOMS: atom_id res chain seq x y z
N MET A 1 -4.48 -6.25 -38.63
CA MET A 1 -3.87 -7.21 -37.68
C MET A 1 -4.76 -7.09 -36.46
N ASP A 2 -5.72 -7.99 -36.32
CA ASP A 2 -6.91 -7.68 -35.51
C ASP A 2 -6.86 -8.62 -34.30
N ARG A 3 -6.27 -8.11 -33.22
CA ARG A 3 -5.96 -8.82 -31.98
C ARG A 3 -5.94 -7.82 -30.85
N CYS A 4 -6.42 -8.23 -29.67
CA CYS A 4 -6.33 -7.41 -28.47
C CYS A 4 -5.24 -7.89 -27.51
N VAL A 5 -4.73 -6.96 -26.71
CA VAL A 5 -3.81 -7.22 -25.59
C VAL A 5 -4.41 -6.63 -24.32
N VAL A 6 -4.23 -7.30 -23.19
CA VAL A 6 -4.63 -6.75 -21.88
C VAL A 6 -3.37 -6.41 -21.08
N LEU A 7 -3.27 -5.17 -20.61
CA LEU A 7 -2.24 -4.70 -19.69
C LEU A 7 -2.91 -4.49 -18.32
N VAL A 8 -2.48 -5.25 -17.30
CA VAL A 8 -3.07 -5.23 -15.97
C VAL A 8 -2.08 -4.66 -14.97
N ASP A 9 -2.44 -3.54 -14.33
CA ASP A 9 -1.83 -3.14 -13.06
C ASP A 9 -2.47 -3.94 -11.92
N ALA A 10 -1.73 -4.90 -11.36
CA ALA A 10 -2.18 -5.70 -10.24
C ALA A 10 -2.29 -4.88 -8.94
N GLY A 11 -1.51 -3.80 -8.81
CA GLY A 11 -1.59 -2.80 -7.73
C GLY A 11 -3.00 -2.25 -7.64
N TYR A 12 -3.40 -1.58 -8.70
CA TYR A 12 -4.74 -1.05 -8.87
C TYR A 12 -5.82 -2.12 -8.79
N LEU A 13 -5.78 -3.17 -9.62
CA LEU A 13 -6.88 -4.15 -9.73
C LEU A 13 -7.17 -4.83 -8.39
N LEU A 14 -6.13 -5.34 -7.71
CA LEU A 14 -6.31 -6.06 -6.45
C LEU A 14 -6.56 -5.12 -5.28
N GLY A 15 -5.97 -3.92 -5.29
CA GLY A 15 -6.23 -2.88 -4.29
C GLY A 15 -7.68 -2.39 -4.33
N ALA A 16 -8.17 -2.05 -5.53
CA ALA A 16 -9.55 -1.62 -5.73
C ALA A 16 -10.57 -2.73 -5.45
N ALA A 17 -10.27 -3.99 -5.83
CA ALA A 17 -11.10 -5.13 -5.46
C ALA A 17 -11.15 -5.34 -3.93
N ALA A 18 -10.03 -5.17 -3.23
CA ALA A 18 -9.98 -5.24 -1.78
C ALA A 18 -10.81 -4.12 -1.13
N SER A 19 -10.70 -2.88 -1.60
CA SER A 19 -11.55 -1.78 -1.13
C SER A 19 -13.03 -2.06 -1.37
N LEU A 20 -13.41 -2.55 -2.55
CA LEU A 20 -14.80 -2.83 -2.92
C LEU A 20 -15.45 -3.94 -2.08
N LEU A 21 -14.68 -4.95 -1.69
CA LEU A 21 -15.17 -6.16 -1.00
C LEU A 21 -14.93 -6.16 0.51
N ALA A 22 -13.83 -5.58 0.96
CA ALA A 22 -13.37 -5.62 2.35
C ALA A 22 -13.23 -4.22 3.00
N GLY A 23 -13.51 -3.14 2.26
CA GLY A 23 -13.49 -1.75 2.76
C GLY A 23 -12.11 -1.13 2.93
N GLU A 24 -11.02 -1.88 2.69
CA GLU A 24 -9.64 -1.41 2.80
C GLU A 24 -8.83 -1.88 1.58
N PRO A 25 -7.89 -1.09 1.03
CA PRO A 25 -7.06 -1.43 -0.13
C PRO A 25 -5.93 -2.43 0.20
N SER A 26 -6.20 -3.40 1.09
CA SER A 26 -5.20 -4.37 1.55
C SER A 26 -5.41 -5.73 0.89
N ARG A 27 -4.48 -6.12 0.01
CA ARG A 27 -4.51 -7.45 -0.66
C ARG A 27 -4.56 -8.62 0.33
N SER A 28 -4.04 -8.44 1.54
CA SER A 28 -4.07 -9.46 2.60
C SER A 28 -5.50 -9.84 3.02
N ARG A 29 -6.46 -8.90 2.88
CA ARG A 29 -7.89 -9.05 3.23
C ARG A 29 -8.70 -9.79 2.18
N ILE A 30 -8.13 -10.15 1.03
CA ILE A 30 -8.83 -10.86 -0.04
C ILE A 30 -8.14 -12.18 -0.39
N THR A 31 -8.89 -13.08 -1.00
CA THR A 31 -8.41 -14.29 -1.66
C THR A 31 -8.78 -14.21 -3.13
N VAL A 32 -7.81 -14.50 -4.00
CA VAL A 32 -7.95 -14.36 -5.45
C VAL A 32 -7.78 -15.72 -6.12
N ASP A 33 -8.82 -16.17 -6.81
CA ASP A 33 -8.73 -17.22 -7.81
C ASP A 33 -8.17 -16.62 -9.11
N HIS A 34 -6.86 -16.70 -9.26
CA HIS A 34 -6.16 -16.14 -10.41
C HIS A 34 -6.53 -16.82 -11.71
N ALA A 35 -6.91 -18.11 -11.70
CA ALA A 35 -7.32 -18.82 -12.91
C ALA A 35 -8.66 -18.28 -13.40
N ALA A 36 -9.64 -18.15 -12.49
CA ALA A 36 -10.93 -17.56 -12.81
C ALA A 36 -10.79 -16.08 -13.23
N LEU A 37 -9.92 -15.31 -12.57
CA LEU A 37 -9.68 -13.90 -12.91
C LEU A 37 -9.11 -13.75 -14.33
N ILE A 38 -8.05 -14.51 -14.65
CA ILE A 38 -7.40 -14.47 -15.97
C ILE A 38 -8.38 -14.91 -17.07
N GLN A 39 -9.18 -15.94 -16.81
CA GLN A 39 -10.19 -16.39 -17.78
C GLN A 39 -11.28 -15.33 -17.98
N GLY A 40 -11.76 -14.71 -16.91
CA GLY A 40 -12.74 -13.62 -16.99
C GLY A 40 -12.21 -12.39 -17.72
N LEU A 41 -10.94 -12.02 -17.51
CA LEU A 41 -10.29 -10.93 -18.25
C LEU A 41 -10.20 -11.25 -19.74
N ARG A 42 -9.84 -12.49 -20.11
CA ARG A 42 -9.81 -12.93 -21.50
C ARG A 42 -11.19 -12.83 -22.16
N GLU A 43 -12.18 -13.50 -21.58
CA GLU A 43 -13.53 -13.57 -22.15
C GLU A 43 -14.13 -12.18 -22.31
N ARG A 44 -13.91 -11.31 -21.30
CA ARG A 44 -14.40 -9.94 -21.37
C ARG A 44 -13.66 -9.10 -22.41
N ALA A 45 -12.35 -9.29 -22.57
CA ALA A 45 -11.56 -8.51 -23.53
C ALA A 45 -11.96 -8.89 -24.95
N GLU A 46 -12.10 -10.19 -25.23
CA GLU A 46 -12.54 -10.66 -26.54
C GLU A 46 -13.98 -10.21 -26.87
N ALA A 47 -14.85 -10.15 -25.86
CA ALA A 47 -16.22 -9.67 -26.03
C ALA A 47 -16.30 -8.15 -26.26
N ASP A 48 -15.57 -7.36 -25.47
CA ASP A 48 -15.66 -5.89 -25.54
C ASP A 48 -14.90 -5.32 -26.75
N THR A 49 -13.78 -5.93 -27.15
CA THR A 49 -13.01 -5.46 -28.32
C THR A 49 -13.41 -6.15 -29.62
N GLU A 50 -14.20 -7.24 -29.56
CA GLU A 50 -14.49 -8.12 -30.70
C GLU A 50 -13.24 -8.68 -31.40
N GLN A 51 -12.11 -8.77 -30.67
CA GLN A 51 -10.82 -9.24 -31.20
C GLN A 51 -10.32 -10.46 -30.43
N PRO A 52 -9.61 -11.39 -31.08
CA PRO A 52 -8.97 -12.51 -30.39
C PRO A 52 -7.82 -12.04 -29.49
N LEU A 53 -7.75 -12.59 -28.28
CA LEU A 53 -6.73 -12.24 -27.31
C LEU A 53 -5.35 -12.75 -27.72
N LEU A 54 -4.39 -11.83 -27.87
CA LEU A 54 -2.99 -12.17 -28.05
C LEU A 54 -2.36 -12.64 -26.74
N ARG A 55 -2.35 -11.75 -25.73
CA ARG A 55 -1.65 -11.94 -24.45
C ARG A 55 -2.21 -11.03 -23.35
N ILE A 56 -2.15 -11.50 -22.11
CA ILE A 56 -2.35 -10.70 -20.90
C ILE A 56 -0.99 -10.45 -20.27
N TYR A 57 -0.64 -9.19 -20.10
CA TYR A 57 0.52 -8.75 -19.36
C TYR A 57 0.11 -8.34 -17.96
N TRP A 58 0.68 -9.02 -16.97
CA TRP A 58 0.40 -8.79 -15.56
C TRP A 58 1.58 -8.06 -14.93
N PHE A 59 1.37 -6.83 -14.51
CA PHE A 59 2.38 -6.01 -13.87
C PHE A 59 2.15 -5.97 -12.37
N ASP A 60 3.19 -6.28 -11.60
CA ASP A 60 3.08 -6.31 -10.14
C ASP A 60 4.40 -5.92 -9.46
N GLY A 61 4.33 -5.49 -8.21
CA GLY A 61 5.48 -5.25 -7.36
C GLY A 61 5.93 -6.53 -6.66
N ALA A 62 7.25 -6.79 -6.63
CA ALA A 62 7.79 -7.86 -5.79
C ALA A 62 9.05 -7.39 -5.04
N PRO A 63 9.26 -7.85 -3.78
CA PRO A 63 10.51 -7.64 -3.07
C PRO A 63 11.70 -8.11 -3.91
N ASP A 64 12.69 -7.24 -4.11
CA ASP A 64 13.88 -7.49 -4.93
C ASP A 64 13.58 -7.99 -6.35
N ARG A 65 12.39 -7.71 -6.89
CA ARG A 65 11.87 -8.25 -8.17
C ARG A 65 11.82 -9.77 -8.23
N VAL A 66 11.83 -10.44 -7.08
CA VAL A 66 11.80 -11.91 -6.98
C VAL A 66 10.35 -12.40 -7.07
N PRO A 67 10.03 -13.31 -8.02
CA PRO A 67 8.68 -13.86 -8.13
C PRO A 67 8.21 -14.60 -6.87
N GLN A 68 7.10 -14.13 -6.31
CA GLN A 68 6.35 -14.75 -5.22
C GLN A 68 5.55 -15.97 -5.71
N PRO A 69 5.04 -16.84 -4.82
CA PRO A 69 4.30 -18.04 -5.20
C PRO A 69 3.12 -17.78 -6.15
N GLU A 70 2.38 -16.69 -5.93
CA GLU A 70 1.29 -16.26 -6.82
C GLU A 70 1.79 -15.85 -8.22
N HIS A 71 2.90 -15.11 -8.29
CA HIS A 71 3.53 -14.76 -9.57
C HIS A 71 3.98 -16.00 -10.35
N ARG A 72 4.48 -17.04 -9.67
CA ARG A 72 4.88 -18.30 -10.31
C ARG A 72 3.68 -19.06 -10.87
N ARG A 73 2.55 -19.05 -10.15
CA ARG A 73 1.28 -19.62 -10.63
C ARG A 73 0.76 -18.89 -11.86
N LEU A 74 0.81 -17.55 -11.88
CA LEU A 74 0.43 -16.75 -13.03
C LEU A 74 1.32 -17.02 -14.26
N ARG A 75 2.64 -17.15 -14.07
CA ARG A 75 3.61 -17.36 -15.17
C ARG A 75 3.40 -18.63 -15.97
N VAL A 76 2.76 -19.65 -15.40
CA VAL A 76 2.48 -20.92 -16.10
C VAL A 76 1.11 -20.93 -16.78
N MET A 77 0.31 -19.88 -16.60
CA MET A 77 -1.01 -19.78 -17.24
C MET A 77 -0.87 -19.47 -18.73
N PRO A 78 -1.70 -20.07 -19.61
CA PRO A 78 -1.64 -19.81 -21.04
C PRO A 78 -1.85 -18.32 -21.37
N ARG A 79 -0.98 -17.78 -22.23
CA ARG A 79 -1.03 -16.38 -22.71
C ARG A 79 -0.89 -15.32 -21.60
N VAL A 80 -0.35 -15.67 -20.44
CA VAL A 80 -0.04 -14.71 -19.37
C VAL A 80 1.47 -14.43 -19.33
N THR A 81 1.85 -13.17 -19.20
CA THR A 81 3.24 -12.76 -19.01
C THR A 81 3.35 -11.83 -17.81
N VAL A 82 4.12 -12.25 -16.80
CA VAL A 82 4.29 -11.47 -15.58
C VAL A 82 5.54 -10.59 -15.67
N ARG A 83 5.36 -9.29 -15.45
CA ARG A 83 6.40 -8.26 -15.35
C ARG A 83 6.45 -7.77 -13.91
N LEU A 84 7.64 -7.78 -13.29
CA LEU A 84 7.79 -7.42 -11.88
C LEU A 84 8.58 -6.12 -11.73
N GLY A 85 7.97 -5.12 -11.12
CA GLY A 85 8.65 -3.95 -10.59
C GLY A 85 9.29 -4.23 -9.23
N ALA A 86 10.07 -3.27 -8.73
CA ALA A 86 10.69 -3.40 -7.42
C ALA A 86 9.71 -2.94 -6.33
N LEU A 87 9.45 -3.79 -5.34
CA LEU A 87 8.79 -3.36 -4.12
C LEU A 87 9.87 -2.92 -3.12
N THR A 88 10.08 -1.62 -2.99
CA THR A 88 11.10 -1.03 -2.12
C THR A 88 10.48 -0.48 -0.85
N ARG A 89 11.13 -0.68 0.29
CA ARG A 89 10.72 -0.06 1.54
C ARG A 89 11.27 1.36 1.58
N SER A 90 10.42 2.37 1.39
CA SER A 90 10.75 3.79 1.54
C SER A 90 10.02 4.32 2.78
N ASP A 91 10.76 4.90 3.73
CA ASP A 91 10.23 5.51 4.97
C ASP A 91 9.29 4.61 5.78
N GLY A 92 9.61 3.31 5.86
CA GLY A 92 8.81 2.33 6.60
C GLY A 92 7.52 1.87 5.91
N ARG A 93 7.19 2.41 4.73
CA ARG A 93 6.10 1.95 3.87
C ARG A 93 6.65 1.17 2.68
N TRP A 94 5.88 0.20 2.20
CA TRP A 94 6.20 -0.51 0.96
C TRP A 94 5.73 0.35 -0.23
N ALA A 95 6.66 0.73 -1.09
CA ALA A 95 6.39 1.47 -2.32
C ALA A 95 6.75 0.61 -3.53
N GLN A 96 5.84 0.53 -4.49
CA GLN A 96 6.08 -0.13 -5.77
C GLN A 96 6.77 0.87 -6.69
N LYS A 97 7.96 0.53 -7.20
CA LYS A 97 8.74 1.37 -8.11
C LYS A 97 8.93 0.68 -9.46
N GLY A 98 8.66 1.44 -10.52
CA GLY A 98 8.97 1.09 -11.90
C GLY A 98 7.99 0.12 -12.56
N VAL A 99 6.80 -0.06 -12.00
CA VAL A 99 5.72 -0.78 -12.71
C VAL A 99 5.12 0.10 -13.80
N ASP A 100 4.86 1.37 -13.51
CA ASP A 100 4.19 2.29 -14.44
C ASP A 100 5.09 2.56 -15.64
N ALA A 101 6.39 2.75 -15.39
CA ALA A 101 7.40 2.84 -16.45
C ALA A 101 7.46 1.58 -17.34
N ALA A 102 7.31 0.38 -16.76
CA ALA A 102 7.31 -0.87 -17.52
C ALA A 102 6.02 -1.05 -18.33
N MET A 103 4.88 -0.64 -17.77
CA MET A 103 3.59 -0.64 -18.47
C MET A 103 3.60 0.34 -19.63
N HIS A 104 4.06 1.57 -19.40
CA HIS A 104 4.24 2.59 -20.43
C HIS A 104 5.12 2.06 -21.56
N ALA A 105 6.30 1.50 -21.25
CA ALA A 105 7.20 0.95 -22.26
C ALA A 105 6.57 -0.18 -23.09
N GLU A 106 5.90 -1.14 -22.45
CA GLU A 106 5.26 -2.26 -23.16
C GLU A 106 4.08 -1.76 -24.02
N LEU A 107 3.28 -0.80 -23.52
CA LEU A 107 2.19 -0.17 -24.28
C LEU A 107 2.70 0.50 -25.56
N THR A 108 3.70 1.38 -25.42
CA THR A 108 4.31 2.07 -26.56
C THR A 108 4.97 1.09 -27.53
N GLU A 109 5.65 0.05 -27.04
CA GLU A 109 6.31 -0.95 -27.89
C GLU A 109 5.31 -1.78 -28.70
N LEU A 110 4.22 -2.23 -28.07
CA LEU A 110 3.15 -2.96 -28.74
C LEU A 110 2.50 -2.13 -29.84
N ALA A 111 2.22 -0.86 -29.55
CA ALA A 111 1.60 0.07 -30.49
C ALA A 111 2.53 0.40 -31.65
N ARG A 112 3.79 0.75 -31.35
CA ARG A 112 4.80 1.08 -32.37
C ARG A 112 5.05 -0.06 -33.34
N ASN A 113 5.07 -1.30 -32.84
CA ASN A 113 5.27 -2.49 -33.66
C ASN A 113 3.98 -2.99 -34.34
N ARG A 114 2.83 -2.32 -34.12
CA ARG A 114 1.51 -2.73 -34.60
C ARG A 114 1.19 -4.18 -34.25
N ALA A 115 1.54 -4.59 -33.02
CA ALA A 115 1.36 -5.96 -32.55
C ALA A 115 -0.13 -6.31 -32.32
N CYS A 116 -0.94 -5.30 -32.00
CA CYS A 116 -2.37 -5.36 -31.71
C CYS A 116 -3.11 -4.16 -32.33
N SER A 117 -4.41 -4.33 -32.55
CA SER A 117 -5.34 -3.26 -32.94
C SER A 117 -5.97 -2.59 -31.71
N ASP A 118 -6.15 -3.36 -30.64
CA ASP A 118 -6.86 -2.97 -29.44
C ASP A 118 -6.03 -3.27 -28.20
N VAL A 119 -6.04 -2.35 -27.24
CA VAL A 119 -5.44 -2.56 -25.93
C VAL A 119 -6.49 -2.32 -24.86
N VAL A 120 -6.65 -3.31 -23.98
CA VAL A 120 -7.38 -3.16 -22.72
C VAL A 120 -6.39 -2.78 -21.63
N LEU A 121 -6.60 -1.63 -21.02
CA LEU A 121 -5.77 -1.12 -19.93
C LEU A 121 -6.56 -1.18 -18.61
N VAL A 122 -6.08 -1.97 -17.66
CA VAL A 122 -6.68 -2.06 -16.31
C VAL A 122 -5.78 -1.30 -15.34
N THR A 123 -6.12 -0.03 -15.10
CA THR A 123 -5.35 0.87 -14.23
C THR A 123 -6.23 2.02 -13.72
N GLY A 124 -5.79 2.69 -12.67
CA GLY A 124 -6.31 3.98 -12.21
C GLY A 124 -5.27 5.10 -12.23
N ASP A 125 -4.03 4.80 -12.61
CA ASP A 125 -2.90 5.72 -12.53
C ASP A 125 -2.83 6.65 -13.76
N GLY A 126 -2.78 7.96 -13.49
CA GLY A 126 -2.66 9.00 -14.51
C GLY A 126 -1.28 9.04 -15.18
N ASP A 127 -0.25 8.46 -14.56
CA ASP A 127 1.12 8.43 -15.11
C ASP A 127 1.22 7.64 -16.43
N LEU A 128 0.21 6.82 -16.74
CA LEU A 128 0.12 6.08 -18.00
C LEU A 128 -0.47 6.89 -19.16
N LEU A 129 -0.98 8.10 -18.91
CA LEU A 129 -1.57 8.97 -19.94
C LEU A 129 -0.63 9.20 -21.14
N PRO A 130 0.68 9.51 -20.98
CA PRO A 130 1.58 9.67 -22.13
C PRO A 130 1.68 8.40 -22.99
N GLY A 131 1.64 7.22 -22.35
CA GLY A 131 1.71 5.94 -23.04
C GLY A 131 0.43 5.64 -23.81
N LEU A 132 -0.72 5.98 -23.23
CA LEU A 132 -2.03 5.86 -23.86
C LEU A 132 -2.13 6.77 -25.08
N MET A 133 -1.79 8.06 -24.96
CA MET A 133 -1.75 9.00 -26.08
C MET A 133 -0.85 8.49 -27.21
N SER A 134 0.36 8.02 -26.86
CA SER A 134 1.28 7.46 -27.85
C SER A 134 0.71 6.21 -28.55
N ALA A 135 -0.01 5.35 -27.83
CA ALA A 135 -0.65 4.18 -28.45
C ALA A 135 -1.71 4.60 -29.49
N LYS A 136 -2.53 5.60 -29.17
CA LYS A 136 -3.54 6.15 -30.08
C LYS A 136 -2.93 6.80 -31.31
N GLU A 137 -1.82 7.53 -31.17
CA GLU A 137 -1.06 8.08 -32.31
C GLU A 137 -0.60 7.00 -33.30
N HIS A 138 -0.37 5.78 -32.82
CA HIS A 138 -0.01 4.63 -33.66
C HIS A 138 -1.23 3.85 -34.21
N GLY A 139 -2.45 4.34 -33.95
CA GLY A 139 -3.70 3.78 -34.46
C GLY A 139 -4.23 2.59 -33.66
N VAL A 140 -3.85 2.47 -32.38
CA VAL A 140 -4.38 1.45 -31.46
C VAL A 140 -5.59 2.02 -30.71
N ALA A 141 -6.70 1.30 -30.70
CA ALA A 141 -7.85 1.64 -29.86
C ALA A 141 -7.61 1.23 -28.41
N VAL A 142 -7.87 2.12 -27.45
CA VAL A 142 -7.60 1.88 -26.03
C VAL A 142 -8.90 1.82 -25.22
N HIS A 143 -9.12 0.66 -24.61
CA HIS A 143 -10.23 0.35 -23.73
C HIS A 143 -9.77 0.43 -22.27
N LEU A 144 -10.21 1.45 -21.53
CA LEU A 144 -9.87 1.63 -20.12
C LEU A 144 -10.88 0.89 -19.22
N TRP A 145 -10.39 -0.02 -18.39
CA TRP A 145 -11.21 -0.79 -17.46
C TRP A 145 -10.98 -0.35 -16.02
N ALA A 146 -12.07 0.06 -15.37
CA ALA A 146 -12.11 0.46 -13.97
C ALA A 146 -12.63 -0.68 -13.09
N VAL A 147 -12.20 -0.74 -11.83
CA VAL A 147 -12.93 -1.51 -10.82
C VAL A 147 -13.94 -0.59 -10.15
N GLN A 148 -15.18 -1.06 -9.95
CA GLN A 148 -16.20 -0.30 -9.22
C GLN A 148 -15.66 0.16 -7.85
N ALA A 149 -15.79 1.45 -7.54
CA ALA A 149 -15.43 1.95 -6.22
C ALA A 149 -16.48 1.62 -5.16
N ALA A 150 -16.03 1.45 -3.91
CA ALA A 150 -16.91 1.11 -2.78
C ALA A 150 -17.95 2.21 -2.50
N ASP A 151 -17.54 3.47 -2.59
CA ASP A 151 -18.34 4.63 -2.18
C ASP A 151 -19.00 5.36 -3.37
N GLY A 152 -18.88 4.80 -4.58
CA GLY A 152 -19.35 5.43 -5.82
C GLY A 152 -18.41 6.51 -6.37
N ASP A 153 -17.33 6.82 -5.67
CA ASP A 153 -16.27 7.76 -6.11
C ASP A 153 -15.44 7.21 -7.28
N TYR A 154 -14.76 8.09 -8.03
CA TYR A 154 -13.85 7.69 -9.10
C TYR A 154 -12.49 7.26 -8.51
N ASN A 155 -11.99 6.09 -8.92
CA ASN A 155 -10.65 5.59 -8.55
C ASN A 155 -9.69 5.58 -9.75
N GLN A 156 -9.94 6.42 -10.75
CA GLN A 156 -9.13 6.55 -11.96
C GLN A 156 -8.87 8.03 -12.24
N SER A 157 -7.72 8.33 -12.83
CA SER A 157 -7.41 9.67 -13.37
C SER A 157 -8.47 10.12 -14.38
N GLU A 158 -8.94 11.36 -14.23
CA GLU A 158 -9.93 11.98 -15.12
C GLU A 158 -9.35 12.17 -16.53
N ASP A 159 -8.08 12.59 -16.65
CA ASP A 159 -7.42 12.76 -17.94
C ASP A 159 -7.28 11.43 -18.67
N LEU A 160 -6.97 10.35 -17.95
CA LEU A 160 -6.88 9.01 -18.53
C LEU A 160 -8.24 8.53 -19.06
N VAL A 161 -9.31 8.84 -18.32
CA VAL A 161 -10.69 8.54 -18.73
C VAL A 161 -11.10 9.37 -19.94
N ALA A 162 -10.71 10.65 -20.00
CA ALA A 162 -11.04 11.54 -21.10
C ALA A 162 -10.31 11.15 -22.40
N GLU A 163 -9.09 10.63 -22.29
CA GLU A 163 -8.28 10.24 -23.45
C GLU A 163 -8.60 8.83 -23.97
N ALA A 164 -9.10 7.91 -23.14
CA ALA A 164 -9.45 6.55 -23.58
C ALA A 164 -10.58 6.53 -24.63
N ASP A 165 -10.52 5.61 -25.59
CA ASP A 165 -11.56 5.47 -26.62
C ASP A 165 -12.85 4.85 -26.06
N GLU A 166 -12.70 3.88 -25.15
CA GLU A 166 -13.80 3.27 -24.41
C GLU A 166 -13.49 3.15 -22.93
N ARG A 167 -14.53 3.27 -22.10
CA ARG A 167 -14.45 3.01 -20.65
C ARG A 167 -15.45 1.95 -20.23
N ARG A 168 -14.98 0.95 -19.48
CA ARG A 168 -15.81 -0.11 -18.89
C ARG A 168 -15.54 -0.22 -17.39
N VAL A 169 -16.55 -0.66 -16.64
CA VAL A 169 -16.45 -0.88 -15.19
C VAL A 169 -16.64 -2.37 -14.91
N LEU A 170 -15.67 -2.95 -14.21
CA LEU A 170 -15.72 -4.26 -13.58
C LEU A 170 -16.50 -4.11 -12.27
N ASP A 171 -17.78 -4.44 -12.34
CA ASP A 171 -18.70 -4.32 -11.21
C ASP A 171 -18.44 -5.37 -10.11
N ARG A 172 -19.09 -5.19 -8.96
CA ARG A 172 -19.00 -6.13 -7.84
C ARG A 172 -19.38 -7.57 -8.24
N ALA A 173 -20.35 -7.73 -9.14
CA ALA A 173 -20.80 -9.06 -9.57
C ALA A 173 -19.75 -9.77 -10.43
N TRP A 174 -18.97 -9.04 -11.21
CA TRP A 174 -17.83 -9.54 -11.97
C TRP A 174 -16.66 -9.88 -11.05
N ILE A 175 -16.30 -8.95 -10.15
CA ILE A 175 -15.16 -9.11 -9.22
C ILE A 175 -15.37 -10.32 -8.29
N THR A 176 -16.59 -10.52 -7.77
CA THR A 176 -16.89 -11.62 -6.82
C THR A 176 -16.80 -13.02 -7.43
N ARG A 177 -16.76 -13.16 -8.77
CA ARG A 177 -16.53 -14.46 -9.43
C ARG A 177 -15.14 -15.02 -9.15
N ALA A 178 -14.15 -14.14 -9.00
CA ALA A 178 -12.74 -14.53 -8.84
C ALA A 178 -12.10 -14.02 -7.53
N VAL A 179 -12.68 -13.00 -6.88
CA VAL A 179 -12.13 -12.42 -5.66
C VAL A 179 -13.14 -12.54 -4.52
N ARG A 180 -12.69 -12.98 -3.35
CA ARG A 180 -13.50 -13.06 -2.13
C ARG A 180 -12.82 -12.32 -0.98
N ALA A 181 -13.60 -11.59 -0.19
CA ALA A 181 -13.11 -11.08 1.09
C ALA A 181 -12.74 -12.25 2.02
N LYS A 182 -11.67 -12.08 2.80
CA LYS A 182 -11.35 -12.98 3.90
C LYS A 182 -12.09 -12.50 5.13
N ASP A 183 -12.98 -13.34 5.64
CA ASP A 183 -13.59 -13.12 6.94
C ASP A 183 -12.53 -13.29 8.03
N LEU A 184 -12.03 -12.17 8.56
CA LEU A 184 -11.20 -12.15 9.76
C LEU A 184 -12.05 -12.10 11.04
N THR A 185 -13.38 -12.17 10.93
CA THR A 185 -14.36 -12.21 12.04
C THR A 185 -14.54 -13.62 12.63
N GLY A 186 -13.78 -14.62 12.18
CA GLY A 186 -13.69 -15.93 12.81
C GLY A 186 -12.91 -15.88 14.13
N LEU A 187 -13.62 -15.56 15.22
CA LEU A 187 -13.22 -15.85 16.59
C LEU A 187 -12.83 -17.33 16.75
N CYS A 188 -11.75 -17.58 17.50
CA CYS A 188 -11.29 -18.89 18.00
C CYS A 188 -11.13 -20.00 16.94
N SER A 189 -9.87 -20.44 16.74
CA SER A 189 -9.69 -21.86 16.41
C SER A 189 -10.44 -22.70 17.46
N PRO A 190 -11.27 -23.69 17.08
CA PRO A 190 -11.64 -24.71 18.04
C PRO A 190 -10.32 -25.28 18.61
N PRO A 191 -10.24 -25.57 19.92
CA PRO A 191 -9.04 -26.17 20.48
C PRO A 191 -8.68 -27.38 19.61
N PRO A 192 -7.42 -27.55 19.21
CA PRO A 192 -7.04 -28.68 18.38
C PRO A 192 -7.53 -29.93 19.10
N ALA A 193 -8.42 -30.69 18.45
CA ALA A 193 -8.77 -32.02 18.92
C ALA A 193 -7.44 -32.74 19.20
N PRO A 194 -7.30 -33.44 20.35
CA PRO A 194 -6.05 -34.09 20.70
C PRO A 194 -5.66 -34.97 19.51
N ARG A 195 -4.53 -34.64 18.88
CA ARG A 195 -3.98 -35.43 17.79
C ARG A 195 -3.80 -36.85 18.36
N PRO A 196 -4.18 -37.91 17.63
CA PRO A 196 -3.84 -39.26 18.06
C PRO A 196 -2.32 -39.32 18.25
N ASP A 197 -1.93 -39.78 19.43
CA ASP A 197 -0.55 -39.78 19.90
C ASP A 197 0.29 -40.67 18.97
N ILE A 198 1.11 -40.05 18.11
CA ILE A 198 1.97 -40.78 17.16
C ILE A 198 2.96 -41.67 17.93
N ALA A 199 3.25 -41.35 19.20
CA ALA A 199 4.04 -42.20 20.08
C ALA A 199 3.35 -43.54 20.41
N ALA A 200 2.01 -43.60 20.47
CA ALA A 200 1.27 -44.84 20.70
C ALA A 200 1.26 -45.76 19.47
N ILE A 201 1.30 -45.18 18.26
CA ILE A 201 1.39 -45.94 16.99
C ILE A 201 2.80 -46.53 16.82
N LEU A 202 3.84 -45.81 17.25
CA LEU A 202 5.23 -46.27 17.18
C LEU A 202 5.66 -47.17 18.35
N SER A 203 4.85 -47.25 19.42
CA SER A 203 5.10 -48.11 20.58
C SER A 203 4.24 -49.37 20.60
N ALA A 204 3.41 -49.61 19.57
CA ALA A 204 2.67 -50.85 19.45
C ALA A 204 3.67 -52.01 19.21
N PRO A 205 3.70 -53.05 20.07
CA PRO A 205 4.52 -54.22 19.81
C PRO A 205 4.04 -54.88 18.52
N LEU A 206 4.96 -55.03 17.55
CA LEU A 206 4.73 -55.81 16.33
C LEU A 206 4.28 -57.22 16.72
N PRO A 207 3.18 -57.76 16.16
CA PRO A 207 2.83 -59.16 16.39
C PRO A 207 3.94 -60.07 15.88
N GLU A 208 4.36 -61.00 16.74
CA GLU A 208 5.46 -61.97 16.59
C GLU A 208 5.38 -62.84 15.33
N ALA A 209 4.27 -62.79 14.60
CA ALA A 209 4.04 -63.50 13.34
C ALA A 209 4.83 -62.94 12.15
N ALA A 210 5.30 -61.69 12.17
CA ALA A 210 6.00 -61.08 11.03
C ALA A 210 7.52 -61.38 10.98
N LEU A 211 8.13 -61.79 12.09
CA LEU A 211 9.57 -62.15 12.14
C LEU A 211 9.84 -63.62 11.77
N ALA A 212 8.82 -64.48 11.79
CA ALA A 212 8.95 -65.90 11.45
C ALA A 212 8.93 -66.20 9.93
N GLU A 213 8.39 -65.29 9.12
CA GLU A 213 8.30 -65.44 7.65
C GLU A 213 9.55 -64.93 6.92
N ALA A 214 10.29 -63.97 7.48
CA ALA A 214 11.52 -63.45 6.86
C ALA A 214 12.76 -64.35 7.05
N ALA A 215 12.71 -65.32 7.96
CA ALA A 215 13.82 -66.22 8.27
C ALA A 215 13.85 -67.52 7.43
N ARG A 216 12.91 -67.71 6.50
CA ARG A 216 12.79 -68.97 5.73
C ARG A 216 13.31 -68.93 4.30
N ASN A 217 13.69 -67.76 3.79
CA ASN A 217 14.23 -67.64 2.43
C ASN A 217 15.63 -67.00 2.43
N GLY A 218 16.65 -67.85 2.38
CA GLY A 218 17.93 -67.48 1.76
C GLY A 218 19.18 -67.81 2.56
N SER A 219 19.62 -69.06 2.55
CA SER A 219 21.06 -69.41 2.54
C SER A 219 21.29 -70.92 2.36
N ALA A 220 21.80 -71.31 1.19
CA ALA A 220 22.61 -72.51 0.99
C ALA A 220 23.65 -72.23 -0.11
N ALA A 221 24.88 -72.66 0.14
CA ALA A 221 26.14 -72.26 -0.50
C ALA A 221 26.70 -73.31 -1.48
N GLY A 222 27.81 -72.97 -2.16
CA GLY A 222 28.74 -73.87 -2.88
C GLY A 222 29.19 -73.27 -4.22
N GLU A 223 30.34 -72.60 -4.32
CA GLU A 223 31.70 -73.12 -4.65
C GLU A 223 31.93 -73.35 -6.16
N ASP A 224 32.86 -72.59 -6.78
CA ASP A 224 33.94 -73.11 -7.64
C ASP A 224 34.89 -72.02 -8.21
N GLU A 225 36.13 -72.45 -8.50
CA GLU A 225 37.38 -71.71 -8.70
C GLU A 225 37.70 -71.22 -10.16
N ALA A 226 38.58 -70.20 -10.20
CA ALA A 226 39.73 -69.93 -11.10
C ALA A 226 39.69 -69.91 -12.66
N GLU A 227 40.20 -68.79 -13.22
CA GLU A 227 41.28 -68.64 -14.25
C GLU A 227 41.02 -67.58 -15.36
N GLY A 228 42.06 -66.78 -15.67
CA GLY A 228 42.32 -66.28 -17.04
C GLY A 228 42.12 -64.79 -17.36
N VAL A 229 43.21 -64.04 -17.55
CA VAL A 229 43.33 -62.69 -18.17
C VAL A 229 43.89 -62.92 -19.61
N PRO A 230 43.58 -62.18 -20.71
CA PRO A 230 43.77 -60.72 -20.85
C PRO A 230 42.82 -59.91 -21.78
N VAL A 231 42.98 -58.58 -21.72
CA VAL A 231 42.25 -57.46 -22.40
C VAL A 231 42.98 -57.05 -23.71
N PRO A 232 42.32 -56.51 -24.78
CA PRO A 232 42.11 -55.04 -24.99
C PRO A 232 40.75 -54.65 -25.67
N ALA A 233 39.94 -53.70 -25.17
CA ALA A 233 39.84 -52.23 -25.45
C ALA A 233 39.23 -51.79 -26.83
N PRO A 234 38.58 -50.61 -27.02
CA PRO A 234 37.88 -49.64 -26.14
C PRO A 234 36.49 -49.14 -26.67
N ALA A 235 35.90 -48.11 -26.00
CA ALA A 235 34.73 -47.25 -26.35
C ALA A 235 33.33 -47.79 -25.96
N THR A 236 32.36 -47.08 -25.36
CA THR A 236 32.12 -45.69 -24.89
C THR A 236 30.78 -45.71 -24.12
N GLY A 237 30.62 -44.99 -23.00
CA GLY A 237 29.27 -44.71 -22.47
C GLY A 237 29.15 -44.33 -20.98
N GLY A 238 28.82 -43.05 -20.73
CA GLY A 238 27.73 -42.62 -19.83
C GLY A 238 27.90 -42.67 -18.30
N GLY A 239 27.83 -41.50 -17.65
CA GLY A 239 27.42 -41.41 -16.24
C GLY A 239 28.03 -40.26 -15.43
N LYS A 240 27.60 -39.01 -15.69
CA LYS A 240 27.95 -37.84 -14.85
C LYS A 240 27.02 -37.79 -13.62
N SER A 241 27.57 -37.91 -12.42
CA SER A 241 26.92 -37.53 -11.16
C SER A 241 27.24 -36.07 -10.83
N VAL A 242 26.19 -35.26 -10.61
CA VAL A 242 26.25 -33.81 -10.34
C VAL A 242 26.58 -33.56 -8.86
N PRO A 243 27.55 -32.69 -8.50
CA PRO A 243 27.90 -32.38 -7.11
C PRO A 243 26.91 -31.40 -6.44
N THR A 244 26.68 -31.58 -5.15
CA THR A 244 25.77 -30.77 -4.31
C THR A 244 26.41 -29.47 -3.81
N PRO A 245 25.60 -28.45 -3.41
CA PRO A 245 26.03 -27.06 -3.19
C PRO A 245 27.06 -26.77 -2.09
N LYS A 246 27.60 -27.80 -1.43
CA LYS A 246 28.58 -27.67 -0.35
C LYS A 246 30.03 -27.75 -0.85
N ASP A 247 30.23 -28.25 -2.07
CA ASP A 247 31.57 -28.52 -2.64
C ASP A 247 32.11 -27.39 -3.54
N LEU A 248 31.32 -26.32 -3.77
CA LEU A 248 31.72 -25.16 -4.58
C LEU A 248 32.27 -23.97 -3.78
N ALA A 249 32.16 -23.98 -2.45
CA ALA A 249 32.62 -22.86 -1.61
C ALA A 249 34.09 -22.98 -1.13
N GLY A 250 34.80 -24.05 -1.50
CA GLY A 250 36.15 -24.34 -1.01
C GLY A 250 37.30 -24.12 -2.01
N ALA A 251 37.01 -23.89 -3.29
CA ALA A 251 38.04 -23.99 -4.33
C ALA A 251 38.05 -22.76 -5.24
N LEU A 252 38.53 -21.62 -4.73
CA LEU A 252 39.16 -20.54 -5.50
C LEU A 252 39.86 -19.56 -4.53
N ARG A 253 40.95 -20.01 -3.91
CA ARG A 253 41.97 -19.12 -3.33
C ARG A 253 43.34 -19.78 -3.44
N ALA A 254 44.19 -19.20 -4.28
CA ALA A 254 45.61 -19.52 -4.44
C ALA A 254 46.35 -18.19 -4.83
N PRO A 255 47.69 -18.08 -4.71
CA PRO A 255 48.31 -17.19 -3.72
C PRO A 255 49.35 -16.17 -4.27
N GLY A 256 49.81 -15.25 -3.40
CA GLY A 256 50.97 -14.33 -3.58
C GLY A 256 50.57 -12.86 -3.45
N GLN A 257 51.16 -11.96 -2.66
CA GLN A 257 52.51 -11.84 -2.09
C GLN A 257 52.49 -11.12 -0.71
N GLN A 258 53.53 -11.40 0.08
CA GLN A 258 53.82 -10.85 1.40
C GLN A 258 54.45 -9.45 1.36
N ALA A 259 54.08 -8.59 2.32
CA ALA A 259 55.00 -7.66 2.99
C ALA A 259 54.48 -7.41 4.43
N GLY A 260 55.39 -7.51 5.42
CA GLY A 260 55.11 -7.52 6.87
C GLY A 260 54.94 -6.14 7.55
N PRO A 261 54.82 -6.12 8.90
CA PRO A 261 53.91 -5.22 9.65
C PRO A 261 54.63 -4.06 10.40
N PRO A 262 53.90 -3.24 11.20
CA PRO A 262 53.82 -3.58 12.64
C PRO A 262 52.47 -3.35 13.35
N ALA A 263 52.30 -4.20 14.37
CA ALA A 263 51.55 -4.11 15.63
C ALA A 263 50.56 -2.95 15.91
N GLY A 264 49.32 -3.34 16.21
CA GLY A 264 48.34 -2.58 17.00
C GLY A 264 47.21 -3.52 17.42
N GLN A 265 47.19 -3.92 18.69
CA GLN A 265 46.17 -4.80 19.27
C GLN A 265 44.88 -4.02 19.53
N SER A 266 43.74 -4.50 19.02
CA SER A 266 42.42 -4.13 19.55
C SER A 266 41.39 -5.24 19.30
N GLN A 267 40.90 -5.80 20.41
CA GLN A 267 39.78 -6.74 20.49
C GLN A 267 38.46 -6.07 20.05
N PRO A 268 37.49 -6.80 19.47
CA PRO A 268 36.14 -6.28 19.26
C PRO A 268 35.36 -6.28 20.58
N PRO A 269 34.70 -5.18 20.99
CA PRO A 269 33.85 -5.20 22.17
C PRO A 269 32.50 -5.87 21.87
N ALA A 270 32.06 -6.63 22.86
CA ALA A 270 30.77 -7.31 22.94
C ALA A 270 29.58 -6.35 22.84
N GLY A 271 28.48 -6.84 22.29
CA GLY A 271 27.25 -6.07 22.09
C GLY A 271 26.66 -5.52 23.39
N SER A 272 26.38 -4.22 23.41
CA SER A 272 25.57 -3.59 24.44
C SER A 272 24.08 -3.79 24.11
N ALA A 273 23.44 -4.74 24.80
CA ALA A 273 22.00 -4.78 24.92
C ALA A 273 21.56 -3.65 25.87
N LEU A 274 21.14 -2.51 25.32
CA LEU A 274 20.43 -1.47 26.07
C LEU A 274 19.00 -1.98 26.36
N ARG A 275 18.80 -2.49 27.58
CA ARG A 275 17.47 -2.78 28.14
C ARG A 275 16.88 -1.48 28.67
N TRP A 276 15.82 -0.98 28.04
CA TRP A 276 14.93 -0.02 28.67
C TRP A 276 13.93 -0.80 29.54
N SER A 277 14.09 -0.75 30.86
CA SER A 277 13.01 -1.08 31.80
C SER A 277 12.18 0.18 32.02
N SER A 278 10.93 0.17 31.60
CA SER A 278 9.93 1.12 32.09
C SER A 278 8.90 0.31 32.87
N ASP A 279 9.10 0.24 34.18
CA ASP A 279 8.06 -0.12 35.15
C ASP A 279 6.98 0.97 35.17
N LYS A 280 6.03 0.87 34.26
CA LYS A 280 4.66 1.36 34.46
C LYS A 280 3.70 0.35 33.85
N GLY A 281 2.74 -0.07 34.68
CA GLY A 281 1.86 -1.21 34.48
C GLY A 281 1.27 -1.32 33.08
N TRP A 282 1.30 -2.54 32.58
CA TRP A 282 0.61 -2.99 31.39
C TRP A 282 -0.90 -2.77 31.58
N ILE A 283 -1.48 -1.82 30.85
CA ILE A 283 -2.93 -1.68 30.71
C ILE A 283 -3.28 -2.38 29.40
N ASP A 284 -4.09 -3.43 29.47
CA ASP A 284 -4.64 -4.12 28.30
C ASP A 284 -5.41 -3.12 27.41
N ARG A 285 -4.88 -2.86 26.21
CA ARG A 285 -5.58 -2.12 25.16
C ARG A 285 -6.34 -3.10 24.27
N ALA A 286 -7.65 -3.17 24.46
CA ALA A 286 -8.56 -3.74 23.47
C ALA A 286 -8.97 -2.64 22.47
N GLY A 287 -8.52 -2.73 21.22
CA GLY A 287 -8.92 -1.85 20.11
C GLY A 287 -7.76 -1.45 19.18
N PRO A 288 -7.98 -1.29 17.84
CA PRO A 288 -6.90 -0.94 16.94
C PRO A 288 -6.52 0.53 17.13
N LEU A 289 -5.23 0.77 17.40
CA LEU A 289 -4.56 2.07 17.57
C LEU A 289 -5.08 2.91 18.75
N GLY A 290 -4.33 2.84 19.86
CA GLY A 290 -4.62 3.55 21.11
C GLY A 290 -4.57 5.06 20.98
N GLU A 291 -5.70 5.66 20.69
CA GLU A 291 -6.01 7.04 21.00
C GLU A 291 -6.84 7.12 22.30
N PRO A 292 -6.60 8.10 23.18
CA PRO A 292 -7.50 8.36 24.30
C PRO A 292 -8.89 8.74 23.76
N ALA A 293 -9.96 8.27 24.41
CA ALA A 293 -11.35 8.49 23.97
C ALA A 293 -11.71 9.97 23.75
N GLU A 294 -10.96 10.87 24.37
CA GLU A 294 -11.06 12.32 24.22
C GLU A 294 -10.69 12.82 22.82
N THR A 295 -9.67 12.27 22.14
CA THR A 295 -9.30 12.68 20.76
C THR A 295 -10.22 12.10 19.69
N ALA A 296 -10.81 10.93 19.96
CA ALA A 296 -11.80 10.31 19.07
C ALA A 296 -13.13 11.09 19.02
N SER A 297 -13.36 12.00 19.99
CA SER A 297 -14.60 12.77 20.10
C SER A 297 -14.68 13.99 19.16
N LEU A 298 -13.56 14.46 18.61
CA LEU A 298 -13.57 15.61 17.70
C LEU A 298 -14.01 15.19 16.28
N PRO A 299 -15.05 15.83 15.70
CA PRO A 299 -15.49 15.52 14.35
C PRO A 299 -14.49 16.03 13.31
N THR A 300 -14.29 15.28 12.23
CA THR A 300 -13.45 15.69 11.09
C THR A 300 -14.25 16.60 10.14
N LEU A 301 -13.57 17.42 9.33
CA LEU A 301 -14.23 18.31 8.37
C LEU A 301 -15.13 17.53 7.39
N ALA A 302 -14.69 16.35 6.95
CA ALA A 302 -15.44 15.45 6.09
C ALA A 302 -16.72 14.91 6.74
N GLN A 303 -16.76 14.78 8.06
CA GLN A 303 -17.97 14.39 8.80
C GLN A 303 -18.96 15.57 8.91
N LEU A 304 -18.45 16.80 8.93
CA LEU A 304 -19.24 18.02 9.05
C LEU A 304 -19.72 18.58 7.69
N THR A 305 -19.32 17.98 6.56
CA THR A 305 -19.56 18.53 5.22
C THR A 305 -20.34 17.58 4.32
N SER A 306 -21.45 18.08 3.76
CA SER A 306 -22.23 17.36 2.75
C SER A 306 -21.45 17.23 1.43
N ALA A 307 -21.86 16.29 0.56
CA ALA A 307 -21.21 16.11 -0.73
C ALA A 307 -21.30 17.35 -1.63
N GLU A 308 -22.46 18.00 -1.64
CA GLU A 308 -22.71 19.24 -2.38
C GLU A 308 -21.83 20.38 -1.88
N GLN A 309 -21.71 20.55 -0.55
CA GLN A 309 -20.86 21.58 0.04
C GLN A 309 -19.37 21.30 -0.21
N ARG A 310 -18.94 20.04 -0.15
CA ARG A 310 -17.55 19.65 -0.48
C ARG A 310 -17.19 19.99 -1.92
N TRP A 311 -18.16 19.90 -2.85
CA TRP A 311 -17.95 20.31 -4.23
C TRP A 311 -17.85 21.83 -4.36
N ALA A 312 -18.76 22.59 -3.73
CA ALA A 312 -18.72 24.06 -3.73
C ALA A 312 -17.42 24.62 -3.13
N ASP A 313 -16.98 24.07 -1.99
CA ASP A 313 -15.72 24.41 -1.34
C ASP A 313 -14.51 24.18 -2.26
N ARG A 314 -14.54 23.10 -3.04
CA ARG A 314 -13.47 22.77 -3.98
C ARG A 314 -13.38 23.79 -5.10
N GLU A 315 -14.51 24.25 -5.61
CA GLU A 315 -14.56 25.27 -6.66
C GLU A 315 -14.03 26.62 -6.16
N GLU A 316 -14.39 26.99 -4.93
CA GLU A 316 -13.88 28.20 -4.27
C GLU A 316 -12.36 28.11 -4.04
N ASP A 317 -11.88 26.93 -3.64
CA ASP A 317 -10.46 26.69 -3.37
C ASP A 317 -9.58 26.86 -4.62
N ILE A 318 -10.07 26.39 -5.77
CA ILE A 318 -9.36 26.52 -7.05
C ILE A 318 -9.19 27.98 -7.47
N THR A 319 -10.14 28.84 -7.11
CA THR A 319 -10.19 30.23 -7.57
C THR A 319 -9.59 31.22 -6.57
N THR A 320 -9.57 30.88 -5.28
CA THR A 320 -9.26 31.84 -4.20
C THR A 320 -7.93 31.55 -3.49
N VAL A 321 -7.48 30.29 -3.42
CA VAL A 321 -6.30 29.91 -2.65
C VAL A 321 -5.07 29.87 -3.53
N GLY A 322 -4.07 30.70 -3.22
CA GLY A 322 -2.88 30.91 -4.06
C GLY A 322 -1.85 29.77 -4.03
N GLY A 323 -2.10 28.70 -3.27
CA GLY A 323 -1.21 27.56 -3.12
C GLY A 323 -0.10 27.74 -2.08
N ASP A 324 -0.13 28.80 -1.26
CA ASP A 324 0.77 28.97 -0.12
C ASP A 324 0.43 27.96 0.99
N PRO A 325 1.39 27.16 1.51
CA PRO A 325 1.07 26.11 2.46
C PRO A 325 0.50 26.66 3.78
N PHE A 326 0.93 27.85 4.19
CA PHE A 326 0.41 28.50 5.39
C PHE A 326 -1.05 28.92 5.20
N GLU A 327 -1.39 29.58 4.09
CA GLU A 327 -2.77 29.94 3.73
C GLU A 327 -3.70 28.72 3.67
N VAL A 328 -3.25 27.62 3.06
CA VAL A 328 -4.01 26.36 2.97
C VAL A 328 -4.39 25.84 4.38
N GLY A 329 -3.46 25.92 5.33
CA GLY A 329 -3.72 25.58 6.73
C GLY A 329 -4.81 26.44 7.38
N GLN A 330 -4.83 27.74 7.05
CA GLN A 330 -5.83 28.68 7.58
C GLN A 330 -7.22 28.42 6.99
N VAL A 331 -7.33 28.19 5.68
CA VAL A 331 -8.61 27.94 5.01
C VAL A 331 -9.27 26.67 5.57
N PHE A 332 -8.48 25.60 5.74
CA PHE A 332 -8.98 24.37 6.36
C PHE A 332 -9.51 24.62 7.77
N ALA A 333 -8.71 25.29 8.62
CA ALA A 333 -9.10 25.59 10.00
C ALA A 333 -10.38 26.44 10.07
N ARG A 334 -10.49 27.47 9.23
CA ARG A 334 -11.67 28.35 9.18
C ARG A 334 -12.94 27.57 8.86
N ARG A 335 -12.92 26.76 7.79
CA ARG A 335 -14.08 25.95 7.39
C ARG A 335 -14.45 24.89 8.42
N TRP A 336 -13.46 24.30 9.07
CA TRP A 336 -13.68 23.36 10.15
C TRP A 336 -14.36 24.05 11.35
N MET A 337 -13.90 25.24 11.73
CA MET A 337 -14.51 26.06 12.78
C MET A 337 -15.93 26.52 12.45
N GLU A 338 -16.18 26.98 11.23
CA GLU A 338 -17.51 27.44 10.80
C GLU A 338 -18.58 26.35 10.87
N ARG A 339 -18.17 25.09 10.72
CA ARG A 339 -19.07 23.93 10.65
C ARG A 339 -19.10 23.12 11.93
N LEU A 340 -18.31 23.50 12.92
CA LEU A 340 -18.33 22.87 14.23
C LEU A 340 -19.63 23.26 14.98
N PRO A 341 -20.45 22.29 15.39
CA PRO A 341 -21.72 22.57 16.06
C PRO A 341 -21.57 23.04 17.51
N GLU A 342 -20.42 22.77 18.15
CA GLU A 342 -20.17 23.05 19.57
C GLU A 342 -18.82 23.74 19.79
N THR A 343 -18.83 24.88 20.48
CA THR A 343 -17.63 25.64 20.88
C THR A 343 -16.73 24.88 21.86
N VAL A 344 -17.28 23.88 22.55
CA VAL A 344 -16.56 22.97 23.45
C VAL A 344 -15.46 22.19 22.70
N HIS A 345 -15.66 21.87 21.42
CA HIS A 345 -14.67 21.19 20.60
C HIS A 345 -13.44 22.04 20.32
N LEU A 346 -13.60 23.37 20.21
CA LEU A 346 -12.48 24.29 20.01
C LEU A 346 -11.64 24.47 21.27
N GLN A 347 -12.29 24.60 22.43
CA GLN A 347 -11.58 24.65 23.72
C GLN A 347 -10.80 23.36 23.98
N LYS A 348 -11.39 22.20 23.65
CA LYS A 348 -10.71 20.90 23.72
C LYS A 348 -9.52 20.82 22.76
N LEU A 349 -9.65 21.33 21.54
CA LEU A 349 -8.53 21.33 20.59
C LEU A 349 -7.39 22.23 21.07
N ALA A 350 -7.70 23.42 21.62
CA ALA A 350 -6.70 24.37 22.06
C ALA A 350 -5.78 23.82 23.17
N THR A 351 -6.26 22.92 24.04
CA THR A 351 -5.41 22.27 25.06
C THR A 351 -4.40 21.28 24.48
N MET A 352 -4.56 20.88 23.21
CA MET A 352 -3.67 19.94 22.53
C MET A 352 -2.52 20.62 21.77
N TYR A 353 -2.48 21.95 21.73
CA TYR A 353 -1.37 22.70 21.15
C TYR A 353 -0.02 22.27 21.78
N PRO A 354 1.06 22.06 20.99
CA PRO A 354 1.19 22.32 19.55
C PRO A 354 0.83 21.14 18.64
N ARG A 355 0.29 20.03 19.15
CA ARG A 355 0.03 18.81 18.37
C ARG A 355 -1.42 18.74 17.90
N ILE A 356 -1.60 18.63 16.59
CA ILE A 356 -2.91 18.39 16.00
C ILE A 356 -3.24 16.88 16.15
N PRO A 357 -4.47 16.51 16.58
CA PRO A 357 -4.91 15.12 16.63
C PRO A 357 -4.74 14.43 15.27
N HIS A 358 -4.26 13.19 15.26
CA HIS A 358 -3.84 12.50 14.03
C HIS A 358 -4.97 12.40 12.98
N ARG A 359 -6.23 12.23 13.39
CA ARG A 359 -7.37 12.20 12.45
C ARG A 359 -7.56 13.54 11.73
N ILE A 360 -7.39 14.65 12.44
CA ILE A 360 -7.51 16.01 11.91
C ILE A 360 -6.25 16.36 11.10
N ASP A 361 -5.05 16.06 11.61
CA ASP A 361 -3.77 16.28 10.90
C ASP A 361 -3.74 15.51 9.56
N GLY A 362 -4.18 14.25 9.57
CA GLY A 362 -4.25 13.44 8.35
C GLY A 362 -5.31 13.91 7.35
N GLU A 363 -6.36 14.59 7.80
CA GLU A 363 -7.33 15.24 6.91
C GLU A 363 -6.82 16.58 6.37
N LEU A 364 -6.22 17.40 7.22
CA LEU A 364 -5.57 18.67 6.87
C LEU A 364 -4.51 18.46 5.78
N LEU A 365 -3.64 17.46 5.94
CA LEU A 365 -2.60 17.16 4.94
C LEU A 365 -3.19 16.60 3.63
N ARG A 366 -4.30 15.85 3.69
CA ARG A 366 -5.01 15.39 2.47
C ARG A 366 -5.70 16.55 1.75
N TYR A 367 -6.27 17.48 2.50
CA TYR A 367 -6.83 18.72 1.95
C TYR A 367 -5.74 19.56 1.27
N ALA A 368 -4.58 19.68 1.90
CA ALA A 368 -3.44 20.41 1.34
C ALA A 368 -2.86 19.75 0.07
N ALA A 369 -2.81 18.41 0.02
CA ALA A 369 -2.30 17.67 -1.14
C ALA A 369 -3.09 17.90 -2.44
N ARG A 370 -4.33 18.41 -2.36
CA ARG A 370 -5.12 18.78 -3.55
C ARG A 370 -4.55 20.03 -4.25
N PHE A 371 -3.87 20.91 -3.54
CA PHE A 371 -3.27 22.10 -4.12
C PHE A 371 -1.92 21.71 -4.70
N GLY A 372 -1.89 21.32 -5.98
CA GLY A 372 -0.74 20.74 -6.68
C GLY A 372 0.55 21.60 -6.76
N LEU A 373 0.57 22.77 -6.12
CA LEU A 373 1.77 23.59 -5.88
C LEU A 373 2.57 23.14 -4.65
N LEU A 374 1.99 22.30 -3.78
CA LEU A 374 2.59 21.77 -2.55
C LEU A 374 3.04 20.31 -2.65
N ALA A 375 2.78 19.66 -3.79
CA ALA A 375 3.24 18.32 -4.07
C ALA A 375 4.50 18.39 -4.92
N HIS A 376 5.65 18.01 -4.34
CA HIS A 376 6.83 17.71 -5.15
C HIS A 376 6.62 16.42 -5.94
N LYS A 377 7.53 16.13 -6.90
CA LYS A 377 7.50 15.06 -7.93
C LYS A 377 7.07 13.63 -7.49
N ASP A 378 6.85 13.38 -6.20
CA ASP A 378 6.44 12.10 -5.61
C ASP A 378 5.11 12.19 -4.83
N ASP A 379 4.24 13.18 -5.08
CA ASP A 379 2.97 13.43 -4.36
C ASP A 379 3.10 13.60 -2.84
N GLN A 380 4.31 13.91 -2.37
CA GLN A 380 4.58 14.20 -0.98
C GLN A 380 4.74 15.70 -0.77
N ILE A 381 3.95 16.23 0.17
CA ILE A 381 4.15 17.55 0.75
C ILE A 381 5.49 17.56 1.47
N ASP A 382 6.35 18.52 1.13
CA ASP A 382 7.66 18.69 1.76
C ASP A 382 7.52 18.85 3.27
N GLU A 383 8.54 18.44 4.03
CA GLU A 383 8.51 18.55 5.48
C GLU A 383 8.40 20.01 5.95
N HIS A 384 9.00 20.96 5.22
CA HIS A 384 8.85 22.40 5.49
C HIS A 384 7.39 22.86 5.27
N ASP A 385 6.77 22.43 4.19
CA ASP A 385 5.39 22.77 3.86
C ASP A 385 4.41 22.16 4.87
N ARG A 386 4.67 20.94 5.36
CA ARG A 386 3.89 20.34 6.47
C ARG A 386 3.95 21.19 7.72
N TYR A 387 5.12 21.73 8.08
CA TYR A 387 5.23 22.66 9.21
C TYR A 387 4.47 23.97 8.95
N ALA A 388 4.56 24.52 7.74
CA ALA A 388 3.85 25.74 7.36
C ALA A 388 2.31 25.56 7.39
N ILE A 389 1.80 24.44 6.87
CA ILE A 389 0.36 24.09 6.91
C ILE A 389 -0.13 23.98 8.35
N ARG A 390 0.60 23.26 9.22
CA ARG A 390 0.24 23.14 10.64
C ARG A 390 0.32 24.47 11.37
N ALA A 391 1.28 25.32 11.02
CA ALA A 391 1.41 26.66 11.57
C ALA A 391 0.24 27.56 11.16
N GLY A 392 -0.20 27.49 9.90
CA GLY A 392 -1.39 28.18 9.40
C GLY A 392 -2.66 27.72 10.10
N PHE A 393 -2.82 26.41 10.27
CA PHE A 393 -3.94 25.83 11.03
C PHE A 393 -4.04 26.42 12.45
N TRP A 394 -2.94 26.35 13.21
CA TRP A 394 -2.95 26.87 14.58
C TRP A 394 -3.12 28.39 14.65
N ARG A 395 -2.54 29.13 13.70
CA ARG A 395 -2.72 30.59 13.62
C ARG A 395 -4.19 30.97 13.52
N GLU A 396 -4.95 30.27 12.68
CA GLU A 396 -6.37 30.57 12.50
C GLU A 396 -7.20 30.21 13.74
N ILE A 397 -6.89 29.08 14.39
CA ILE A 397 -7.51 28.68 15.66
C ILE A 397 -7.25 29.74 16.75
N ASP A 398 -6.02 30.24 16.86
CA ASP A 398 -5.64 31.27 17.83
C ASP A 398 -6.37 32.60 17.56
N VAL A 399 -6.48 33.01 16.30
CA VAL A 399 -7.21 34.24 15.90
C VAL A 399 -8.68 34.15 16.31
N ARG A 400 -9.32 32.99 16.08
CA ARG A 400 -10.72 32.79 16.45
C ARG A 400 -10.90 32.71 17.97
N ALA A 401 -10.03 32.00 18.68
CA ALA A 401 -10.05 31.92 20.13
C ALA A 401 -9.87 33.30 20.78
N ALA A 402 -8.98 34.15 20.24
CA ALA A 402 -8.80 35.52 20.68
C ALA A 402 -10.04 36.40 20.40
N ALA A 403 -10.67 36.25 19.23
CA ALA A 403 -11.90 36.97 18.89
C ALA A 403 -13.09 36.58 19.80
N GLU A 404 -13.22 35.30 20.17
CA GLU A 404 -14.23 34.83 21.12
C GLU A 404 -13.97 35.34 22.54
N HIS A 405 -12.71 35.45 22.96
CA HIS A 405 -12.34 36.04 24.25
C HIS A 405 -12.68 37.54 24.30
N VAL A 406 -12.45 38.29 23.23
CA VAL A 406 -12.80 39.72 23.14
C VAL A 406 -14.31 39.92 23.09
N ALA A 407 -15.07 39.06 22.41
CA ALA A 407 -16.53 39.13 22.36
C ALA A 407 -17.22 38.71 23.69
N ALA A 408 -16.56 37.87 24.49
CA ALA A 408 -17.05 37.41 25.80
C ALA A 408 -16.75 38.38 26.95
N VAL A 409 -15.85 39.36 26.75
CA VAL A 409 -15.67 40.47 27.70
C VAL A 409 -16.79 41.48 27.44
N PRO A 410 -17.78 41.66 28.33
CA PRO A 410 -18.77 42.70 28.15
C PRO A 410 -18.05 44.05 28.10
N ALA A 411 -18.32 44.83 27.05
CA ALA A 411 -17.85 46.19 26.92
C ALA A 411 -18.20 46.94 28.22
N ALA A 412 -17.19 47.16 29.07
CA ALA A 412 -17.32 48.08 30.17
C ALA A 412 -17.62 49.44 29.55
N ALA A 413 -18.86 49.90 29.72
CA ALA A 413 -19.31 51.20 29.25
C ALA A 413 -18.30 52.28 29.67
N PRO A 414 -17.93 53.23 28.80
CA PRO A 414 -17.12 54.35 29.23
C PRO A 414 -17.89 55.09 30.32
N GLY A 415 -17.32 55.11 31.52
CA GLY A 415 -17.91 55.75 32.69
C GLY A 415 -18.32 57.17 32.35
N ALA A 416 -19.61 57.45 32.50
CA ALA A 416 -20.13 58.80 32.53
C ALA A 416 -19.40 59.56 33.63
N VAL A 417 -18.53 60.49 33.23
CA VAL A 417 -17.95 61.49 34.11
C VAL A 417 -19.10 62.39 34.56
N SER A 418 -19.65 62.09 35.74
CA SER A 418 -20.56 62.98 36.46
C SER A 418 -19.73 64.15 37.00
N LEU A 419 -19.62 65.21 36.22
CA LEU A 419 -19.25 66.54 36.71
C LEU A 419 -20.44 67.06 37.52
N GLY A 420 -20.25 67.15 38.83
CA GLY A 420 -21.25 67.66 39.78
C GLY A 420 -21.65 69.11 39.50
N PRO A 421 -22.81 69.55 40.03
CA PRO A 421 -23.37 70.85 39.71
C PRO A 421 -22.52 71.99 40.29
N ALA A 422 -22.16 72.92 39.41
CA ALA A 422 -21.49 74.17 39.73
C ALA A 422 -22.33 74.99 40.72
N THR A 423 -21.80 75.19 41.91
CA THR A 423 -22.33 76.16 42.88
C THR A 423 -21.92 77.54 42.41
N ALA A 424 -22.89 78.35 42.00
CA ALA A 424 -22.69 79.76 41.70
C ALA A 424 -22.38 80.52 43.01
N VAL A 425 -21.13 80.97 43.16
CA VAL A 425 -20.74 81.96 44.16
C VAL A 425 -20.64 83.30 43.45
N THR A 426 -21.61 84.16 43.71
CA THR A 426 -21.60 85.59 43.37
C THR A 426 -20.68 86.34 44.34
N PRO A 427 -19.91 87.34 43.92
CA PRO A 427 -18.97 88.05 44.79
C PRO A 427 -19.62 89.27 45.44
N ALA A 428 -19.30 89.53 46.71
CA ALA A 428 -19.34 90.89 47.29
C ALA A 428 -18.57 90.93 48.61
N ALA A 429 -17.75 91.96 48.74
CA ALA A 429 -16.99 92.35 49.92
C ALA A 429 -17.91 92.80 51.08
N GLU A 430 -17.56 92.43 52.31
CA GLU A 430 -17.07 93.32 53.38
C GLU A 430 -16.49 92.50 54.54
#